data_AF-E8R197-F1
#
_entry.id   AF-E8R197-F1
#
_cell.length_a   1.000
_cell.length_b   1.000
_cell.length_c   1.000
_cell.angle_alpha   90.00
_cell.angle_beta   90.00
_cell.angle_gamma   90.00
#
_symmetry.space_group_name_H-M   'P 1'
#
loop_
_entity.id
_entity.type
_entity.pdbx_description
1 polymer ?
#
loop_
_entity_poly.entity_id
_entity_poly.type
_entity_poly.pdbx_seq_one_letter_code
_entity_poly.pdbx_strand_id
1 'polypeptide(L)'
;MKTPPQSELLAGERSVELATRSKSEETTRRIEQAAARLFAARGFAATSIRDIATAAGVTQPTLYYHFGSKEGLAKHILLGPIQRLHDELAGLLRRHDLDPAERIERMIALYLELGREDAVRTRFLCGVFFGPEECPIARELARMADELDDLIRQAVTRLAQEGWIDPRGVERFVLELRGVLTITLLDLVYRAAEHPKAVERLAIDLASDLIRAHRSLDAANPLSETSASVQIT
;
A
#
# COMPACT_ATOMS: atom_id res chain seq x y z
N MET A 1 2.57 59.33 13.45
CA MET A 1 2.33 57.87 13.33
C MET A 1 2.45 57.52 11.85
N LYS A 2 3.53 56.85 11.43
CA LYS A 2 3.63 56.32 10.06
C LYS A 2 2.98 54.95 10.06
N THR A 3 1.88 54.79 9.33
CA THR A 3 1.24 53.50 9.07
C THR A 3 2.21 52.61 8.29
N PRO A 4 2.43 51.34 8.67
CA PRO A 4 3.33 50.47 7.94
C PRO A 4 2.88 50.28 6.49
N PRO A 5 3.80 50.16 5.53
CA PRO A 5 3.46 49.88 4.13
C PRO A 5 2.75 48.52 4.01
N GLN A 6 1.74 48.43 3.13
CA GLN A 6 0.88 47.24 2.97
C GLN A 6 1.66 45.94 2.66
N SER A 7 2.85 46.03 2.07
CA SER A 7 3.74 44.88 1.81
C SER A 7 4.28 44.22 3.09
N GLU A 8 4.49 44.97 4.18
CA GLU A 8 4.96 44.44 5.47
C GLU A 8 3.82 43.76 6.25
N LEU A 9 2.58 44.24 6.11
CA LEU A 9 1.39 43.58 6.68
C LEU A 9 1.11 42.23 6.00
N LEU A 10 1.17 42.16 4.67
CA LEU A 10 0.95 40.92 3.91
C LEU A 10 2.04 39.87 4.16
N ALA A 11 3.28 40.29 4.44
CA ALA A 11 4.37 39.40 4.82
C ALA A 11 4.19 38.83 6.24
N GLY A 12 3.66 39.65 7.17
CA GLY A 12 3.32 39.22 8.53
C GLY A 12 2.18 38.20 8.57
N GLU A 13 1.10 38.45 7.83
CA GLU A 13 -0.06 37.55 7.75
C GLU A 13 0.29 36.19 7.14
N ARG A 14 1.08 36.17 6.05
CA ARG A 14 1.58 34.93 5.43
C ARG A 14 2.49 34.15 6.38
N SER A 15 3.32 34.83 7.15
CA SER A 15 4.23 34.16 8.10
C SER A 15 3.47 33.52 9.27
N VAL A 16 2.41 34.16 9.75
CA VAL A 16 1.52 33.60 10.78
C VAL A 16 0.72 32.42 10.23
N GLU A 17 0.19 32.50 9.01
CA GLU A 17 -0.56 31.41 8.37
C GLU A 17 0.33 30.17 8.09
N LEU A 18 1.58 30.37 7.66
CA LEU A 18 2.54 29.29 7.48
C LEU A 18 2.90 28.62 8.82
N ALA A 19 3.06 29.41 9.89
CA ALA A 19 3.36 28.90 11.22
C ALA A 19 2.17 28.13 11.84
N THR A 20 0.93 28.56 11.60
CA THR A 20 -0.27 27.85 12.09
C THR A 20 -0.50 26.56 11.31
N ARG A 21 -0.31 26.55 9.98
CA ARG A 21 -0.34 25.32 9.16
C ARG A 21 0.72 24.32 9.60
N SER A 22 1.96 24.77 9.80
CA SER A 22 3.06 23.91 10.28
C SER A 22 2.77 23.28 11.65
N LYS A 23 2.20 24.04 12.60
CA LYS A 23 1.77 23.48 13.91
C LYS A 23 0.62 22.48 13.79
N SER A 24 -0.32 22.74 12.88
CA SER A 24 -1.44 21.84 12.59
C SER A 24 -0.92 20.51 12.02
N GLU A 25 -0.02 20.56 11.05
CA GLU A 25 0.61 19.38 10.44
C GLU A 25 1.39 18.54 11.45
N GLU A 26 2.17 19.18 12.34
CA GLU A 26 2.90 18.48 13.39
C GLU A 26 1.94 17.78 14.39
N THR A 27 0.83 18.43 14.70
CA THR A 27 -0.21 17.85 15.57
C THR A 27 -0.87 16.64 14.90
N THR A 28 -1.23 16.76 13.62
CA THR A 28 -1.77 15.67 12.79
C THR A 28 -0.82 14.46 12.78
N ARG A 29 0.48 14.67 12.49
CA ARG A 29 1.49 13.60 12.46
C ARG A 29 1.63 12.90 13.81
N ARG A 30 1.65 13.63 14.91
CA ARG A 30 1.69 13.04 16.26
C ARG A 30 0.48 12.15 16.55
N ILE A 31 -0.71 12.60 16.15
CA ILE A 31 -1.94 11.81 16.33
C ILE A 31 -1.89 10.54 15.49
N GLU A 32 -1.51 10.63 14.22
CA GLU A 32 -1.40 9.48 13.31
C GLU A 32 -0.41 8.45 13.83
N GLN A 33 0.79 8.87 14.25
CA GLN A 33 1.81 7.98 14.78
C GLN A 33 1.36 7.28 16.07
N ALA A 34 0.69 8.00 16.97
CA ALA A 34 0.16 7.41 18.20
C ALA A 34 -0.95 6.40 17.90
N ALA A 35 -1.87 6.75 16.99
CA ALA A 35 -2.97 5.90 16.58
C ALA A 35 -2.49 4.64 15.84
N ALA A 36 -1.59 4.78 14.86
CA ALA A 36 -1.02 3.64 14.13
C ALA A 36 -0.35 2.65 15.08
N ARG A 37 0.44 3.12 16.07
CA ARG A 37 1.05 2.27 17.09
C ARG A 37 0.02 1.53 17.93
N LEU A 38 -0.99 2.23 18.43
CA LEU A 38 -2.03 1.62 19.27
C LEU A 38 -2.90 0.63 18.49
N PHE A 39 -3.30 0.98 17.26
CA PHE A 39 -4.06 0.09 16.39
C PHE A 39 -3.24 -1.15 15.99
N ALA A 40 -1.96 -1.00 15.65
CA ALA A 40 -1.10 -2.13 15.33
C ALA A 40 -0.86 -3.06 16.53
N ALA A 41 -0.86 -2.52 17.76
CA ALA A 41 -0.60 -3.30 18.97
C ALA A 41 -1.84 -3.96 19.57
N ARG A 42 -3.01 -3.33 19.48
CA ARG A 42 -4.24 -3.74 20.18
C ARG A 42 -5.41 -4.02 19.24
N GLY A 43 -5.27 -3.70 17.96
CA GLY A 43 -6.36 -3.70 16.99
C GLY A 43 -7.21 -2.42 17.04
N PHE A 44 -7.99 -2.22 15.97
CA PHE A 44 -8.87 -1.06 15.81
C PHE A 44 -9.97 -1.01 16.88
N ALA A 45 -10.64 -2.13 17.13
CA ALA A 45 -11.80 -2.21 18.02
C ALA A 45 -11.43 -1.86 19.48
N ALA A 46 -10.34 -2.42 20.00
CA ALA A 46 -9.91 -2.25 21.40
C ALA A 46 -9.23 -0.90 21.69
N THR A 47 -8.96 -0.09 20.68
CA THR A 47 -8.31 1.23 20.86
C THR A 47 -9.35 2.34 21.00
N SER A 48 -9.24 3.16 22.05
CA SER A 48 -10.14 4.29 22.28
C SER A 48 -9.56 5.64 21.82
N ILE A 49 -10.42 6.60 21.48
CA ILE A 49 -10.00 7.99 21.18
C ILE A 49 -9.27 8.64 22.36
N ARG A 50 -9.67 8.30 23.59
CA ARG A 50 -9.01 8.78 24.80
C ARG A 50 -7.56 8.30 24.91
N ASP A 51 -7.31 7.03 24.61
CA ASP A 51 -5.95 6.47 24.64
C ASP A 51 -5.07 7.12 23.58
N ILE A 52 -5.61 7.33 22.37
CA ILE A 52 -4.89 8.00 21.28
C ILE A 52 -4.58 9.45 21.66
N ALA A 53 -5.56 10.20 22.15
CA ALA A 53 -5.36 11.59 22.56
C ALA A 53 -4.29 11.72 23.65
N THR A 54 -4.34 10.83 24.65
CA THR A 54 -3.33 10.76 25.73
C THR A 54 -1.95 10.46 25.18
N ALA A 55 -1.82 9.42 24.34
CA ALA A 55 -0.54 9.03 23.75
C ALA A 55 0.04 10.08 22.80
N ALA A 56 -0.82 10.78 22.06
CA ALA A 56 -0.43 11.86 21.15
C ALA A 56 -0.17 13.18 21.87
N GLY A 57 -0.49 13.32 23.16
CA GLY A 57 -0.35 14.56 23.93
C GLY A 57 -1.29 15.68 23.48
N VAL A 58 -2.52 15.33 23.08
CA VAL A 58 -3.57 16.26 22.62
C VAL A 58 -4.88 16.02 23.37
N THR A 59 -5.87 16.89 23.17
CA THR A 59 -7.22 16.68 23.71
C THR A 59 -8.08 15.86 22.73
N GLN A 60 -9.13 15.19 23.23
CA GLN A 60 -10.08 14.50 22.35
C GLN A 60 -10.77 15.46 21.35
N PRO A 61 -11.22 16.68 21.75
CA PRO A 61 -11.74 17.67 20.80
C PRO A 61 -10.76 18.01 19.67
N THR A 62 -9.46 18.12 19.96
CA THR A 62 -8.42 18.34 18.93
C THR A 62 -8.40 17.19 17.92
N LEU A 63 -8.45 15.94 18.39
CA LEU A 63 -8.49 14.77 17.50
C LEU A 63 -9.77 14.78 16.63
N TYR A 64 -10.94 15.04 17.23
CA TYR A 64 -12.19 15.15 16.50
C TYR A 64 -12.18 16.29 15.48
N TYR A 65 -11.53 17.42 15.78
CA TYR A 65 -11.36 18.52 14.85
C TYR A 65 -10.58 18.11 13.59
N HIS A 66 -9.50 17.34 13.75
CA HIS A 66 -8.67 16.91 12.61
C HIS A 66 -9.27 15.76 11.81
N PHE A 67 -9.92 14.79 12.48
CA PHE A 67 -10.26 13.50 11.84
C PHE A 67 -11.74 13.15 11.89
N GLY A 68 -12.57 13.89 12.63
CA GLY A 68 -14.01 13.69 12.77
C GLY A 68 -14.42 12.44 13.55
N SER A 69 -13.69 11.34 13.46
CA SER A 69 -13.97 10.10 14.18
C SER A 69 -12.73 9.19 14.27
N LYS A 70 -12.83 8.11 15.06
CA LYS A 70 -11.79 7.06 15.12
C LYS A 70 -11.60 6.39 13.75
N GLU A 71 -12.71 6.18 13.05
CA GLU A 71 -12.72 5.62 11.70
C GLU A 71 -12.08 6.59 10.69
N GLY A 72 -12.41 7.87 10.76
CA GLY A 72 -11.80 8.90 9.90
C GLY A 72 -10.28 8.97 10.08
N LEU A 73 -9.80 8.87 11.33
CA LEU A 73 -8.37 8.78 11.63
C LEU A 73 -7.73 7.53 11.02
N ALA A 74 -8.33 6.36 11.19
CA ALA A 74 -7.80 5.13 10.61
C ALA A 74 -7.80 5.14 9.07
N LYS A 75 -8.85 5.70 8.46
CA LYS A 75 -8.91 5.93 7.01
C LYS A 75 -7.79 6.85 6.55
N HIS A 76 -7.50 7.92 7.28
CA HIS A 76 -6.41 8.83 6.94
C HIS A 76 -5.05 8.12 6.99
N ILE A 77 -4.82 7.30 8.03
CA ILE A 77 -3.57 6.54 8.20
C ILE A 77 -3.37 5.50 7.09
N LEU A 78 -4.44 4.81 6.67
CA LEU A 78 -4.33 3.68 5.73
C LEU A 78 -4.55 4.08 4.27
N LEU A 79 -5.63 4.79 3.96
CA LEU A 79 -6.08 4.96 2.58
C LEU A 79 -5.25 6.00 1.83
N GLY A 80 -4.73 7.03 2.50
CA GLY A 80 -3.91 8.06 1.87
C GLY A 80 -2.65 7.50 1.17
N PRO A 81 -1.79 6.74 1.88
CA PRO A 81 -0.65 6.07 1.26
C PRO A 81 -1.01 5.07 0.16
N ILE A 82 -2.09 4.30 0.33
CA ILE A 82 -2.55 3.33 -0.68
C ILE A 82 -3.03 4.06 -1.94
N GLN A 83 -3.71 5.20 -1.79
CA GLN A 83 -4.16 6.00 -2.94
C GLN A 83 -2.97 6.54 -3.72
N ARG A 84 -1.92 7.02 -3.03
CA ARG A 84 -0.67 7.45 -3.69
C ARG A 84 -0.03 6.30 -4.47
N LEU A 85 0.07 5.12 -3.85
CA LEU A 85 0.58 3.93 -4.53
C LEU A 85 -0.24 3.61 -5.79
N HIS A 86 -1.56 3.60 -5.68
CA HIS A 86 -2.46 3.38 -6.81
C HIS A 86 -2.18 4.38 -7.96
N ASP A 87 -2.11 5.67 -7.64
CA ASP A 87 -1.92 6.72 -8.64
C ASP A 87 -0.54 6.62 -9.33
N GLU A 88 0.49 6.25 -8.58
CA GLU A 88 1.84 6.02 -9.10
C GLU A 88 1.92 4.78 -10.01
N LEU A 89 1.29 3.66 -9.60
CA LEU A 89 1.20 2.45 -10.41
C LEU A 89 0.40 2.69 -11.70
N ALA A 90 -0.74 3.39 -11.62
CA ALA A 90 -1.51 3.79 -12.79
C ALA A 90 -0.72 4.74 -13.70
N GLY A 91 0.12 5.60 -13.13
CA GLY A 91 1.09 6.43 -13.85
C GLY A 91 2.10 5.59 -14.63
N LEU A 92 2.72 4.60 -13.99
CA LEU A 92 3.67 3.68 -14.65
C LEU A 92 3.01 2.88 -15.77
N LEU A 93 1.79 2.40 -15.58
CA LEU A 93 1.09 1.59 -16.57
C LEU A 93 0.79 2.38 -17.87
N ARG A 94 0.56 3.69 -17.76
CA ARG A 94 0.35 4.59 -18.91
C ARG A 94 1.64 4.92 -19.67
N ARG A 95 2.82 4.59 -19.12
CA ARG A 95 4.08 4.80 -19.82
C ARG A 95 4.27 3.76 -20.92
N HIS A 96 4.62 4.24 -22.11
CA HIS A 96 4.93 3.40 -23.28
C HIS A 96 6.41 3.45 -23.66
N ASP A 97 7.18 4.30 -22.97
CA ASP A 97 8.61 4.52 -23.19
C ASP A 97 9.52 3.63 -22.32
N LEU A 98 8.93 2.84 -21.42
CA LEU A 98 9.65 1.91 -20.55
C LEU A 98 9.72 0.51 -21.16
N ASP A 99 10.84 -0.17 -20.93
CA ASP A 99 10.92 -1.60 -21.19
C ASP A 99 9.87 -2.34 -20.33
N PRO A 100 9.17 -3.34 -20.88
CA PRO A 100 8.11 -4.02 -20.15
C PRO A 100 8.55 -4.74 -18.87
N ALA A 101 9.78 -5.28 -18.83
CA ALA A 101 10.32 -5.87 -17.61
C ALA A 101 10.64 -4.77 -16.60
N GLU A 102 11.30 -3.69 -17.03
CA GLU A 102 11.59 -2.52 -16.16
C GLU A 102 10.31 -1.93 -15.54
N ARG A 103 9.21 -1.90 -16.28
CA ARG A 103 7.91 -1.46 -15.76
C ARG A 103 7.43 -2.34 -14.59
N ILE A 104 7.48 -3.66 -14.72
CA ILE A 104 7.09 -4.58 -13.64
C ILE A 104 8.00 -4.43 -12.43
N GLU A 105 9.31 -4.33 -12.64
CA GLU A 105 10.29 -4.12 -11.56
C GLU A 105 9.99 -2.82 -10.79
N ARG A 106 9.71 -1.71 -11.50
CA ARG A 106 9.32 -0.44 -10.87
C ARG A 106 7.99 -0.55 -10.12
N MET A 107 7.01 -1.28 -10.64
CA MET A 107 5.74 -1.51 -9.95
C MET A 107 5.94 -2.28 -8.64
N ILE A 108 6.79 -3.33 -8.65
CA ILE A 108 7.13 -4.09 -7.44
C ILE A 108 7.84 -3.19 -6.43
N ALA A 109 8.83 -2.41 -6.85
CA ALA A 109 9.55 -1.49 -5.98
C ALA A 109 8.60 -0.50 -5.27
N LEU A 110 7.66 0.11 -6.01
CA LEU A 110 6.65 1.01 -5.42
C LEU A 110 5.77 0.29 -4.39
N TYR A 111 5.31 -0.93 -4.70
CA TYR A 111 4.48 -1.71 -3.79
C TYR A 111 5.22 -2.04 -2.49
N LEU A 112 6.51 -2.38 -2.58
CA LEU A 112 7.34 -2.71 -1.42
C LEU A 112 7.73 -1.48 -0.60
N GLU A 113 7.87 -0.32 -1.24
CA GLU A 113 8.14 0.95 -0.54
C GLU A 113 6.99 1.33 0.41
N LEU A 114 5.73 1.03 0.04
CA LEU A 114 4.59 1.20 0.94
C LEU A 114 4.79 0.47 2.27
N GLY A 115 5.35 -0.75 2.22
CA GLY A 115 5.68 -1.54 3.39
C GLY A 115 6.83 -0.98 4.22
N ARG A 116 7.85 -0.43 3.56
CA ARG A 116 9.09 0.10 4.17
C ARG A 116 8.92 1.45 4.85
N GLU A 117 8.10 2.33 4.28
CA GLU A 117 7.95 3.71 4.76
C GLU A 117 7.51 3.76 6.23
N ASP A 118 6.59 2.86 6.63
CA ASP A 118 6.13 2.75 8.02
C ASP A 118 5.67 1.32 8.35
N ALA A 119 6.56 0.53 8.96
CA ALA A 119 6.27 -0.84 9.35
C ALA A 119 5.13 -0.96 10.39
N VAL A 120 4.91 0.06 11.22
CA VAL A 120 3.83 0.07 12.22
C VAL A 120 2.48 0.26 11.52
N ARG A 121 2.41 1.21 10.59
CA ARG A 121 1.24 1.39 9.72
C ARG A 121 0.97 0.13 8.92
N THR A 122 1.98 -0.49 8.32
CA THR A 122 1.82 -1.72 7.53
C THR A 122 1.35 -2.88 8.39
N ARG A 123 1.81 -3.00 9.64
CA ARG A 123 1.24 -3.96 10.61
C ARG A 123 -0.25 -3.69 10.88
N PHE A 124 -0.63 -2.43 11.06
CA PHE A 124 -2.04 -2.07 11.21
C PHE A 124 -2.85 -2.43 9.95
N LEU A 125 -2.33 -2.12 8.75
CA LEU A 125 -2.92 -2.51 7.48
C LEU A 125 -3.17 -4.02 7.42
N CYS A 126 -2.15 -4.84 7.69
CA CYS A 126 -2.29 -6.30 7.71
C CYS A 126 -3.32 -6.75 8.77
N GLY A 127 -3.34 -6.13 9.95
CA GLY A 127 -4.31 -6.44 11.01
C GLY A 127 -5.75 -6.12 10.64
N VAL A 128 -5.99 -5.13 9.77
CA VAL A 128 -7.32 -4.85 9.20
C VAL A 128 -7.62 -5.80 8.04
N PHE A 129 -6.68 -5.99 7.13
CA PHE A 129 -6.86 -6.76 5.91
C PHE A 129 -7.11 -8.26 6.16
N PHE A 130 -6.39 -8.85 7.12
CA PHE A 130 -6.56 -10.25 7.55
C PHE A 130 -7.37 -10.39 8.84
N GLY A 131 -7.99 -9.29 9.31
CA GLY A 131 -8.80 -9.24 10.52
C GLY A 131 -10.28 -9.52 10.27
N PRO A 132 -11.13 -9.29 11.30
CA PRO A 132 -12.58 -9.48 11.17
C PRO A 132 -13.21 -8.53 10.15
N GLU A 133 -14.14 -9.04 9.35
CA GLU A 133 -14.84 -8.30 8.29
C GLU A 133 -15.73 -7.17 8.83
N GLU A 134 -16.12 -7.24 10.10
CA GLU A 134 -16.95 -6.22 10.77
C GLU A 134 -16.17 -4.93 11.07
N CYS A 135 -14.84 -4.93 10.88
CA CYS A 135 -14.05 -3.71 10.98
C CYS A 135 -14.57 -2.66 9.98
N PRO A 136 -14.97 -1.46 10.42
CA PRO A 136 -15.59 -0.46 9.54
C PRO A 136 -14.74 -0.10 8.31
N ILE A 137 -13.41 -0.19 8.43
CA ILE A 137 -12.45 0.17 7.37
C ILE A 137 -12.13 -1.01 6.44
N ALA A 138 -12.43 -2.25 6.83
CA ALA A 138 -12.03 -3.44 6.07
C ALA A 138 -12.61 -3.44 4.65
N ARG A 139 -13.87 -3.02 4.49
CA ARG A 139 -14.52 -2.95 3.16
C ARG A 139 -13.87 -1.95 2.22
N GLU A 140 -13.53 -0.75 2.70
CA GLU A 140 -12.84 0.23 1.85
C GLU A 140 -11.41 -0.21 1.54
N LEU A 141 -10.72 -0.82 2.51
CA LEU A 141 -9.38 -1.36 2.29
C LEU A 141 -9.38 -2.50 1.26
N ALA A 142 -10.34 -3.42 1.36
CA ALA A 142 -10.52 -4.51 0.39
C ALA A 142 -10.76 -3.98 -1.02
N ARG A 143 -11.64 -2.97 -1.15
CA ARG A 143 -11.87 -2.31 -2.44
C ARG A 143 -10.58 -1.71 -3.02
N MET A 144 -9.77 -1.02 -2.21
CA MET A 144 -8.51 -0.47 -2.70
C MET A 144 -7.50 -1.56 -3.06
N ALA A 145 -7.50 -2.68 -2.34
CA ALA A 145 -6.68 -3.84 -2.69
C ALA A 145 -7.10 -4.44 -4.05
N ASP A 146 -8.41 -4.54 -4.31
CA ASP A 146 -8.93 -4.97 -5.62
C ASP A 146 -8.50 -4.01 -6.75
N GLU A 147 -8.52 -2.70 -6.50
CA GLU A 147 -8.05 -1.68 -7.45
C GLU A 147 -6.54 -1.82 -7.75
N LEU A 148 -5.71 -2.12 -6.73
CA LEU A 148 -4.29 -2.40 -6.92
C LEU A 148 -4.04 -3.73 -7.66
N ASP A 149 -4.80 -4.77 -7.33
CA ASP A 149 -4.72 -6.08 -8.00
C ASP A 149 -5.10 -5.95 -9.49
N ASP A 150 -6.06 -5.10 -9.83
CA ASP A 150 -6.44 -4.82 -11.21
C ASP A 150 -5.31 -4.13 -11.98
N LEU A 151 -4.59 -3.18 -11.36
CA LEU A 151 -3.41 -2.57 -12.00
C LEU A 151 -2.31 -3.59 -12.29
N ILE A 152 -2.06 -4.53 -11.38
CA ILE A 152 -1.10 -5.62 -11.59
C ILE A 152 -1.56 -6.50 -12.76
N ARG A 153 -2.85 -6.89 -12.78
CA ARG A 153 -3.45 -7.67 -13.85
C ARG A 153 -3.34 -6.99 -15.21
N GLN A 154 -3.60 -5.69 -15.28
CA GLN A 154 -3.45 -4.91 -16.49
C GLN A 154 -2.00 -4.89 -16.97
N ALA A 155 -1.02 -4.74 -16.07
CA ALA A 155 0.40 -4.77 -16.42
C ALA A 155 0.84 -6.11 -17.00
N VAL A 156 0.41 -7.23 -16.40
CA VAL A 156 0.70 -8.58 -16.90
C VAL A 156 -0.02 -8.87 -18.21
N THR A 157 -1.28 -8.44 -18.35
CA THR A 157 -2.04 -8.57 -19.61
C THR A 157 -1.33 -7.82 -20.74
N ARG A 158 -0.79 -6.63 -20.44
CA ARG A 158 -0.03 -5.84 -21.40
C ARG A 158 1.25 -6.54 -21.83
N LEU A 159 1.95 -7.25 -20.93
CA LEU A 159 3.09 -8.09 -21.32
C LEU A 159 2.68 -9.15 -22.36
N ALA A 160 1.53 -9.80 -22.18
CA ALA A 160 1.05 -10.79 -23.13
C ALA A 160 0.70 -10.17 -24.49
N GLN A 161 0.05 -9.00 -24.49
CA GLN A 161 -0.27 -8.24 -25.71
C GLN A 161 1.00 -7.79 -26.46
N GLU A 162 2.06 -7.46 -25.72
CA GLU A 162 3.38 -7.08 -26.26
C GLU A 162 4.22 -8.31 -26.65
N GLY A 163 3.70 -9.54 -26.48
CA GLY A 163 4.36 -10.80 -26.86
C GLY A 163 5.47 -11.26 -25.91
N TRP A 164 5.55 -10.70 -24.70
CA TRP A 164 6.56 -11.04 -23.70
C TRP A 164 6.25 -12.31 -22.92
N ILE A 165 4.98 -12.71 -22.85
CA ILE A 165 4.52 -13.94 -22.20
C ILE A 165 3.39 -14.56 -23.02
N ASP A 166 3.12 -15.85 -22.84
CA ASP A 166 1.94 -16.49 -23.42
C ASP A 166 0.66 -15.92 -22.78
N PRO A 167 -0.35 -15.47 -23.56
CA PRO A 167 -1.65 -15.03 -23.05
C PRO A 167 -2.36 -16.02 -22.13
N ARG A 168 -2.13 -17.33 -22.30
CA ARG A 168 -2.68 -18.40 -21.43
C ARG A 168 -2.07 -18.39 -20.03
N GLY A 169 -0.88 -17.79 -19.87
CA GLY A 169 -0.15 -17.69 -18.62
C GLY A 169 -0.52 -16.49 -17.74
N VAL A 170 -1.33 -15.54 -18.25
CA VAL A 170 -1.62 -14.26 -17.57
C VAL A 170 -2.15 -14.47 -16.16
N GLU A 171 -3.20 -15.28 -15.98
CA GLU A 171 -3.81 -15.51 -14.67
C GLU A 171 -2.83 -16.14 -13.68
N ARG A 172 -2.05 -17.11 -14.16
CA ARG A 172 -1.03 -17.77 -13.35
C ARG A 172 0.05 -16.79 -12.90
N PHE A 173 0.53 -15.95 -13.82
CA PHE A 173 1.56 -14.97 -13.50
C PHE A 173 1.02 -13.90 -12.54
N VAL A 174 -0.21 -13.41 -12.72
CA VAL A 174 -0.84 -12.48 -11.75
C VAL A 174 -0.87 -13.10 -10.35
N LEU A 175 -1.28 -14.36 -10.22
CA LEU A 175 -1.32 -15.05 -8.93
C LEU A 175 0.07 -15.22 -8.31
N GLU A 176 1.07 -15.62 -9.11
CA GLU A 176 2.46 -15.77 -8.66
C GLU A 176 3.04 -14.43 -8.20
N LEU A 177 2.88 -13.37 -8.99
CA LEU A 177 3.36 -12.03 -8.66
C LEU A 177 2.69 -11.49 -7.38
N ARG A 178 1.36 -11.65 -7.25
CA ARG A 178 0.63 -11.26 -6.03
C ARG A 178 1.09 -12.04 -4.81
N GLY A 179 1.36 -13.34 -4.98
CA GLY A 179 1.93 -14.19 -3.93
C GLY A 179 3.28 -13.66 -3.44
N VAL A 180 4.18 -13.34 -4.36
CA VAL A 180 5.50 -12.77 -4.06
C VAL A 180 5.39 -11.43 -3.34
N LEU A 181 4.53 -10.53 -3.81
CA LEU A 181 4.31 -9.22 -3.18
C LEU A 181 3.76 -9.37 -1.76
N THR A 182 2.75 -10.23 -1.58
CA THR A 182 2.09 -10.44 -0.28
C THR A 182 3.06 -11.04 0.74
N ILE A 183 3.79 -12.11 0.38
CA ILE A 183 4.72 -12.74 1.32
C ILE A 183 5.88 -11.81 1.66
N THR A 184 6.38 -11.04 0.69
CA THR A 184 7.45 -10.07 0.90
C THR A 184 6.99 -8.94 1.84
N LEU A 185 5.77 -8.44 1.65
CA LEU A 185 5.18 -7.43 2.53
C LEU A 185 5.04 -7.94 3.96
N LEU A 186 4.58 -9.19 4.13
CA LEU A 186 4.48 -9.83 5.46
C LEU A 186 5.84 -10.00 6.12
N ASP A 187 6.87 -10.40 5.37
CA ASP A 187 8.24 -10.55 5.89
C ASP A 187 8.83 -9.21 6.34
N LEU A 188 8.58 -8.12 5.59
CA LEU A 188 8.97 -6.77 6.00
C LEU A 188 8.34 -6.35 7.34
N VAL A 189 7.11 -6.78 7.61
CA VAL A 189 6.34 -6.40 8.80
C VAL A 189 6.63 -7.26 10.03
N TYR A 190 6.71 -8.58 9.85
CA TYR A 190 6.69 -9.55 10.95
C TYR A 190 8.05 -10.17 11.22
N ARG A 191 8.89 -10.30 10.20
CA ARG A 191 10.25 -10.83 10.38
C ARG A 191 11.28 -9.74 10.56
N ALA A 192 10.83 -8.47 10.57
CA ALA A 192 11.65 -7.28 10.76
C ALA A 192 12.96 -7.42 9.98
N ALA A 193 12.84 -7.71 8.68
CA ALA A 193 13.91 -8.25 7.86
C ALA A 193 15.26 -7.64 8.27
N GLU A 194 16.14 -8.47 8.84
CA GLU A 194 17.52 -8.08 9.19
C GLU A 194 18.24 -7.48 7.96
N HIS A 195 17.71 -7.75 6.76
CA HIS A 195 18.15 -7.26 5.46
C HIS A 195 16.97 -6.87 4.53
N PRO A 196 16.28 -5.73 4.73
CA PRO A 196 15.07 -5.40 3.96
C PRO A 196 15.34 -5.18 2.47
N LYS A 197 16.54 -4.68 2.13
CA LYS A 197 16.99 -4.53 0.73
C LYS A 197 17.23 -5.88 0.04
N ALA A 198 17.59 -6.92 0.79
CA ALA A 198 17.80 -8.25 0.22
C ALA A 198 16.46 -8.90 -0.16
N VAL A 199 15.43 -8.73 0.67
CA VAL A 199 14.08 -9.22 0.37
C VAL A 199 13.49 -8.51 -0.84
N GLU A 200 13.65 -7.19 -0.93
CA GLU A 200 13.24 -6.40 -2.10
C GLU A 200 13.93 -6.86 -3.39
N ARG A 201 15.26 -7.02 -3.33
CA ARG A 201 16.03 -7.54 -4.48
C ARG A 201 15.55 -8.93 -4.89
N LEU A 202 15.30 -9.81 -3.92
CA LEU A 202 14.77 -11.16 -4.21
C LEU A 202 13.39 -11.10 -4.89
N ALA A 203 12.50 -10.19 -4.47
CA ALA A 203 11.19 -10.03 -5.10
C ALA A 203 11.30 -9.54 -6.56
N ILE A 204 12.22 -8.60 -6.83
CA ILE A 204 12.53 -8.11 -8.17
C ILE A 204 13.12 -9.22 -9.03
N ASP A 205 14.14 -9.92 -8.52
CA ASP A 205 14.82 -11.02 -9.22
C ASP A 205 13.81 -12.13 -9.55
N LEU A 206 12.94 -12.50 -8.61
CA LEU A 206 11.91 -13.51 -8.79
C LEU A 206 10.88 -13.09 -9.83
N ALA A 207 10.44 -11.83 -9.86
CA ALA A 207 9.54 -11.36 -10.91
C ALA A 207 10.19 -11.40 -12.30
N SER A 208 11.48 -11.05 -12.39
CA SER A 208 12.27 -11.19 -13.61
C SER A 208 12.38 -12.66 -14.06
N ASP A 209 12.57 -13.59 -13.11
CA ASP A 209 12.57 -15.03 -13.39
C ASP A 209 11.19 -15.55 -13.83
N LEU A 210 10.10 -15.05 -13.23
CA LEU A 210 8.72 -15.36 -13.62
C LEU A 210 8.43 -14.90 -15.06
N ILE A 211 8.82 -13.66 -15.44
CA ILE A 211 8.69 -13.19 -16.82
C ILE A 211 9.38 -14.16 -17.79
N ARG A 212 10.60 -14.61 -17.46
CA ARG A 212 11.34 -15.57 -18.27
C ARG A 212 10.66 -16.94 -18.35
N ALA A 213 10.08 -17.43 -17.26
CA ALA A 213 9.35 -18.70 -17.23
C ALA A 213 8.07 -18.68 -18.09
N HIS A 214 7.35 -17.55 -18.09
CA HIS A 214 6.09 -17.40 -18.85
C HIS A 214 6.28 -17.08 -20.34
N ARG A 215 7.52 -16.85 -20.81
CA ARG A 215 7.86 -16.75 -22.25
C ARG A 215 7.69 -18.05 -23.04
N SER A 216 7.72 -19.19 -22.34
CA SER A 216 7.89 -20.53 -22.93
C SER A 216 6.88 -21.52 -22.35
N LEU A 217 5.59 -21.18 -22.35
CA LEU A 217 4.52 -22.10 -21.89
C LEU A 217 4.26 -23.29 -22.85
N ASP A 218 5.33 -23.82 -23.46
CA ASP A 218 5.34 -24.95 -24.40
C ASP A 218 6.13 -26.18 -23.90
N ALA A 219 6.43 -26.33 -22.60
CA ALA A 219 7.25 -27.48 -22.15
C ALA A 219 6.76 -28.33 -20.96
N ALA A 220 5.82 -27.90 -20.12
CA ALA A 220 5.31 -28.79 -19.07
C ALA A 220 3.99 -28.31 -18.48
N ASN A 221 2.89 -28.97 -18.84
CA ASN A 221 1.68 -28.99 -18.02
C ASN A 221 1.64 -30.34 -17.27
N PRO A 222 1.98 -30.40 -15.98
CA PRO A 222 1.85 -31.64 -15.19
C PRO A 222 0.41 -31.93 -14.75
N LEU A 223 -0.55 -31.02 -15.02
CA LEU A 223 -1.92 -31.11 -14.51
C LEU A 223 -2.94 -31.61 -15.55
N SER A 224 -2.51 -32.02 -16.75
CA SER A 224 -3.39 -32.61 -17.75
C SER A 224 -3.56 -34.14 -17.66
N GLU A 225 -2.88 -34.82 -16.73
CA GLU A 225 -2.97 -36.29 -16.54
C GLU A 225 -3.66 -36.69 -15.21
N THR A 226 -4.79 -36.09 -14.86
CA THR A 226 -5.64 -36.66 -13.78
C THR A 226 -7.13 -36.57 -14.10
N SER A 227 -7.50 -36.85 -15.34
CA SER A 227 -8.90 -37.04 -15.75
C SER A 227 -9.05 -38.26 -16.65
N ALA A 228 -8.62 -39.41 -16.15
CA ALA A 228 -9.04 -40.70 -16.68
C ALA A 228 -9.12 -41.73 -15.54
N SER A 229 -10.28 -42.36 -15.42
CA SER A 229 -10.57 -43.59 -14.66
C SER A 229 -11.08 -43.43 -13.23
N VAL A 230 -12.34 -43.01 -13.11
CA VAL A 230 -13.28 -43.67 -12.17
C VAL A 230 -14.50 -44.08 -12.99
N GLN A 231 -14.43 -45.26 -13.60
CA GLN A 231 -15.63 -45.97 -14.01
C GLN A 231 -16.21 -46.64 -12.76
N ILE A 232 -17.37 -46.17 -12.33
CA ILE A 232 -18.20 -46.82 -11.32
C ILE A 232 -18.82 -48.05 -11.98
N THR A 233 -18.55 -49.22 -11.42
CA THR A 233 -19.37 -50.44 -11.57
C THR A 233 -20.10 -50.65 -10.27
#